data_AF-A0A3M1J814-F1
#
_entry.id   AF-A0A3M1J814-F1
#
_cell.length_a   1.000
_cell.length_b   1.000
_cell.length_c   1.000
_cell.angle_alpha   90.00
_cell.angle_beta   90.00
_cell.angle_gamma   90.00
#
_symmetry.space_group_name_H-M   'P 1'
#
loop_
_entity.id
_entity.type
_entity.pdbx_description
1 polymer ?
#
loop_
_entity_poly.entity_id
_entity_poly.type
_entity_poly.pdbx_seq_one_letter_code
_entity_poly.pdbx_strand_id
1 'polypeptide(L)'
;DYVFITFVTTYLPVGLVGLILAVIFSAAMSSTSSELNALATTSVVDIYRRSLVTNQDDAHYLKVSKYMTLLWGMVALLFALIADLFENLIQAVNIIGSLFYGAILGVFVVAFFLKWVQGRAVFWATIIAEILVMVIFVLSRYKYIEIAYLWLNLIGCILVMLFAIILQGLWSKPDPVAQ
;
A
#
# COMPACT_ATOMS: atom_id res chain seq x y z
N ASP A 1 -21.37 -7.98 -2.41
CA ASP A 1 -21.44 -6.59 -2.92
C ASP A 1 -22.61 -6.27 -3.87
N TYR A 2 -23.67 -7.08 -3.94
CA TYR A 2 -24.75 -6.89 -4.93
C TYR A 2 -25.95 -6.06 -4.45
N VAL A 3 -26.06 -5.79 -3.16
CA VAL A 3 -27.22 -5.11 -2.54
C VAL A 3 -27.50 -3.75 -3.17
N PHE A 4 -26.46 -2.96 -3.43
CA PHE A 4 -26.59 -1.63 -4.01
C PHE A 4 -27.08 -1.66 -5.47
N ILE A 5 -26.49 -2.53 -6.31
CA ILE A 5 -26.89 -2.66 -7.72
C ILE A 5 -28.32 -3.19 -7.82
N THR A 6 -28.70 -4.18 -7.00
CA THR A 6 -30.08 -4.69 -6.95
C THR A 6 -31.08 -3.60 -6.55
N PHE A 7 -30.75 -2.76 -5.58
CA PHE A 7 -31.60 -1.63 -5.19
C PHE A 7 -31.78 -0.63 -6.35
N VAL A 8 -30.68 -0.24 -6.99
CA VAL A 8 -30.68 0.71 -8.11
C VAL A 8 -31.52 0.17 -9.26
N THR A 9 -31.36 -1.09 -9.65
CA THR A 9 -32.08 -1.65 -10.82
C THR A 9 -33.54 -1.97 -10.54
N THR A 10 -33.91 -2.23 -9.28
CA THR A 10 -35.28 -2.64 -8.91
C THR A 10 -36.19 -1.46 -8.56
N TYR A 11 -35.65 -0.40 -7.94
CA TYR A 11 -36.46 0.68 -7.37
C TYR A 11 -36.38 2.02 -8.10
N LEU A 12 -35.48 2.19 -9.08
CA LEU A 12 -35.29 3.47 -9.77
C LEU A 12 -35.82 3.47 -11.22
N PRO A 13 -36.22 4.64 -11.74
CA PRO A 13 -36.67 4.77 -13.11
C PRO A 13 -35.52 4.54 -14.10
N VAL A 14 -35.85 4.00 -15.28
CA VAL A 14 -34.88 3.50 -16.29
C VAL A 14 -33.81 4.54 -16.68
N GLY A 15 -34.17 5.82 -16.80
CA GLY A 15 -33.20 6.89 -17.11
C GLY A 15 -32.18 7.13 -15.99
N LEU A 16 -32.59 6.98 -14.73
CA LEU A 16 -31.72 7.20 -13.58
C LEU A 16 -30.79 6.00 -13.34
N VAL A 17 -31.26 4.78 -13.66
CA VAL A 17 -30.42 3.57 -13.66
C VAL A 17 -29.22 3.75 -14.60
N GLY A 18 -29.47 4.20 -15.83
CA GLY A 18 -28.41 4.47 -16.81
C GLY A 18 -27.42 5.54 -16.34
N LEU A 19 -27.93 6.62 -15.73
CA LEU A 19 -27.09 7.68 -15.17
C LEU A 19 -26.19 7.18 -14.04
N ILE A 20 -26.75 6.40 -13.10
CA ILE A 20 -25.98 5.86 -11.95
C ILE A 20 -24.89 4.90 -12.44
N LEU A 21 -25.21 4.02 -13.40
CA LEU A 21 -24.21 3.12 -13.99
C LEU A 21 -23.08 3.92 -14.66
N ALA A 22 -23.42 4.96 -15.43
CA ALA A 22 -22.42 5.83 -16.06
C ALA A 22 -21.49 6.50 -15.02
N VAL A 23 -22.04 7.00 -13.91
CA VAL A 23 -21.26 7.60 -12.81
C VAL A 23 -20.36 6.57 -12.14
N ILE A 24 -20.86 5.36 -11.86
CA ILE A 24 -20.07 4.28 -11.26
C ILE A 24 -18.91 3.89 -12.16
N PHE A 25 -19.16 3.67 -13.46
CA PHE A 25 -18.10 3.36 -14.41
C PHE A 25 -17.09 4.49 -14.54
N SER A 26 -17.55 5.74 -14.61
CA SER A 26 -16.66 6.90 -14.68
C SER A 26 -15.77 7.01 -13.44
N ALA A 27 -16.33 6.86 -12.24
CA ALA A 27 -15.59 6.89 -10.99
C ALA A 27 -14.57 5.73 -10.90
N ALA A 28 -14.98 4.51 -11.25
CA ALA A 28 -14.11 3.34 -11.27
C ALA A 28 -12.96 3.51 -12.27
N MET A 29 -13.25 3.89 -13.51
CA MET A 29 -12.23 4.15 -14.54
C MET A 29 -11.25 5.24 -14.11
N SER A 30 -11.73 6.30 -13.47
CA SER A 30 -10.88 7.37 -12.96
C SER A 30 -9.91 6.87 -11.88
N SER A 31 -10.38 6.09 -10.89
CA SER A 31 -9.51 5.54 -9.83
C SER A 31 -8.50 4.55 -10.41
N THR A 32 -8.96 3.58 -11.22
CA THR A 32 -8.09 2.57 -11.83
C THR A 32 -7.03 3.20 -12.73
N SER A 33 -7.38 4.22 -13.52
CA SER A 33 -6.40 4.90 -14.38
C SER A 33 -5.29 5.60 -13.57
N SER A 34 -5.65 6.24 -12.45
CA SER A 34 -4.70 6.87 -11.54
C SER A 34 -3.80 5.85 -10.85
N GLU A 35 -4.36 4.73 -10.38
CA GLU A 35 -3.61 3.64 -9.73
C GLU A 35 -2.62 2.98 -10.69
N LEU A 36 -3.07 2.61 -11.90
CA LEU A 36 -2.20 2.02 -12.92
C LEU A 36 -1.09 2.98 -13.35
N ASN A 37 -1.39 4.28 -13.46
CA ASN A 37 -0.39 5.28 -13.79
C ASN A 37 0.63 5.47 -12.66
N ALA A 38 0.18 5.48 -11.41
CA ALA A 38 1.06 5.55 -10.24
C ALA A 38 1.99 4.33 -10.18
N LEU A 39 1.45 3.12 -10.32
CA LEU A 39 2.24 1.88 -10.33
C LEU A 39 3.27 1.85 -11.45
N ALA A 40 2.87 2.25 -12.67
CA ALA A 40 3.77 2.35 -13.81
C ALA A 40 4.88 3.37 -13.57
N THR A 41 4.54 4.55 -13.06
CA THR A 41 5.50 5.63 -12.78
C THR A 41 6.48 5.23 -11.70
N THR A 42 6.01 4.68 -10.56
CA THR A 42 6.88 4.18 -9.48
C THR A 42 7.80 3.07 -10.01
N SER A 43 7.29 2.14 -10.82
CA SER A 43 8.12 1.08 -11.43
C SER A 43 9.20 1.64 -12.36
N VAL A 44 8.88 2.66 -13.16
CA VAL A 44 9.83 3.26 -14.09
C VAL A 44 10.83 4.14 -13.36
N VAL A 45 10.40 5.01 -12.47
CA VAL A 45 11.25 6.01 -11.82
C VAL A 45 12.10 5.39 -10.73
N ASP A 46 11.49 4.60 -9.83
CA ASP A 46 12.20 4.09 -8.65
C ASP A 46 13.01 2.83 -8.94
N ILE A 47 12.59 2.02 -9.91
CA ILE A 47 13.27 0.76 -10.24
C ILE A 47 14.05 0.91 -11.55
N TYR A 48 13.37 1.19 -12.66
CA TYR A 48 13.99 1.12 -13.98
C TYR A 48 15.04 2.22 -14.23
N ARG A 49 14.67 3.49 -14.06
CA ARG A 49 15.53 4.67 -14.27
C ARG A 49 16.63 4.76 -13.22
N ARG A 50 16.33 4.41 -11.96
CA ARG A 50 17.29 4.50 -10.85
C ARG A 50 18.30 3.34 -10.83
N SER A 51 17.87 2.11 -11.14
CA SER A 51 18.67 0.91 -10.86
C SER A 51 19.06 0.07 -12.08
N LEU A 52 18.27 0.06 -13.17
CA LEU A 52 18.51 -0.83 -14.32
C LEU A 52 19.15 -0.12 -15.52
N VAL A 53 18.53 0.97 -15.97
CA VAL A 53 18.99 1.72 -17.16
C VAL A 53 18.98 3.20 -16.84
N THR A 54 20.17 3.71 -16.52
CA THR A 54 20.42 5.11 -16.20
C THR A 54 20.80 5.90 -17.48
N ASN A 55 20.56 7.22 -17.47
CA ASN A 55 20.95 8.16 -18.53
C ASN A 55 20.38 7.92 -19.94
N GLN A 56 19.12 7.47 -20.04
CA GLN A 56 18.39 7.48 -21.31
C GLN A 56 17.58 8.76 -21.50
N ASP A 57 17.14 9.00 -22.72
CA ASP A 57 16.26 10.13 -23.06
C ASP A 57 14.85 9.95 -22.46
N ASP A 58 14.16 11.06 -22.20
CA ASP A 58 12.83 11.05 -21.60
C ASP A 58 11.79 10.36 -22.50
N ALA A 59 11.99 10.39 -23.83
CA ALA A 59 11.17 9.65 -24.79
C ALA A 59 11.23 8.13 -24.59
N HIS A 60 12.40 7.60 -24.19
CA HIS A 60 12.57 6.18 -23.86
C HIS A 60 11.80 5.83 -22.59
N TYR A 61 11.97 6.61 -21.52
CA TYR A 61 11.26 6.36 -20.26
C TYR A 61 9.75 6.48 -20.40
N LEU A 62 9.25 7.40 -21.23
CA LEU A 62 7.83 7.49 -21.56
C LEU A 62 7.32 6.20 -22.24
N LYS A 63 8.10 5.66 -23.18
CA LYS A 63 7.75 4.41 -23.87
C LYS A 63 7.74 3.23 -22.90
N VAL A 64 8.73 3.12 -22.02
CA VAL A 64 8.79 2.09 -20.97
C VAL A 64 7.61 2.23 -20.01
N SER A 65 7.23 3.45 -19.64
CA SER A 65 6.06 3.71 -18.80
C SER A 65 4.76 3.19 -19.41
N LYS A 66 4.55 3.38 -20.72
CA LYS A 66 3.37 2.83 -21.41
C LYS A 66 3.34 1.30 -21.36
N TYR A 67 4.49 0.63 -21.54
CA TYR A 67 4.57 -0.83 -21.39
C TYR A 67 4.32 -1.28 -19.95
N MET A 68 4.82 -0.55 -18.95
CA MET A 68 4.56 -0.83 -17.54
C MET A 68 3.09 -0.65 -17.18
N THR A 69 2.41 0.37 -17.71
CA THR A 69 0.96 0.54 -17.53
C THR A 69 0.19 -0.65 -18.09
N LEU A 70 0.57 -1.14 -19.28
CA LEU A 70 -0.05 -2.33 -19.88
C LEU A 70 0.21 -3.59 -19.06
N LEU A 71 1.42 -3.77 -18.52
CA LEU A 71 1.78 -4.86 -17.62
C LEU A 71 0.91 -4.85 -16.35
N TRP A 72 0.84 -3.71 -15.65
CA TRP A 72 0.02 -3.58 -14.44
C TRP A 72 -1.48 -3.76 -14.75
N GLY A 73 -1.94 -3.30 -15.91
CA GLY A 73 -3.30 -3.55 -16.39
C GLY A 73 -3.59 -5.05 -16.57
N MET A 74 -2.66 -5.81 -17.14
CA MET A 74 -2.80 -7.27 -17.24
C MET A 74 -2.79 -7.95 -15.87
N VAL A 75 -1.93 -7.52 -14.94
CA VAL A 75 -1.92 -8.02 -13.56
C VAL A 75 -3.26 -7.74 -12.87
N ALA A 76 -3.81 -6.53 -13.03
CA ALA A 76 -5.12 -6.17 -12.49
C ALA A 76 -6.25 -7.02 -13.08
N LEU A 77 -6.22 -7.30 -14.39
CA LEU A 77 -7.18 -8.21 -15.03
C LEU A 77 -7.09 -9.63 -14.48
N LEU A 78 -5.88 -10.16 -14.27
CA LEU A 78 -5.69 -11.48 -13.67
C LEU A 78 -6.24 -11.55 -12.24
N PHE A 79 -6.02 -10.50 -11.43
CA PHE A 79 -6.61 -10.39 -10.10
C PHE A 79 -8.15 -10.30 -10.15
N ALA A 80 -8.71 -9.56 -11.12
CA ALA A 80 -10.15 -9.46 -11.29
C ALA A 80 -10.80 -10.84 -11.58
N LEU A 81 -10.11 -11.72 -12.31
CA LEU A 81 -10.61 -13.07 -12.62
C LEU A 81 -10.70 -13.99 -11.39
N ILE A 82 -9.92 -13.73 -10.34
CA ILE A 82 -9.93 -14.51 -9.09
C ILE A 82 -10.65 -13.78 -7.94
N ALA A 83 -11.18 -12.57 -8.18
CA ALA A 83 -11.82 -11.76 -7.15
C ALA A 83 -13.08 -12.43 -6.57
N ASP A 84 -13.77 -13.26 -7.36
CA ASP A 84 -14.96 -14.00 -6.91
C ASP A 84 -14.66 -15.10 -5.88
N LEU A 85 -13.39 -15.45 -5.65
CA LEU A 85 -13.00 -16.39 -4.58
C LEU A 85 -13.08 -15.77 -3.18
N PHE A 86 -13.21 -14.44 -3.08
CA PHE A 86 -13.30 -13.75 -1.80
C PHE A 86 -14.77 -13.55 -1.39
N GLU A 87 -15.15 -14.05 -0.21
CA GLU A 87 -16.52 -13.88 0.32
C GLU A 87 -16.89 -12.41 0.55
N ASN A 88 -15.92 -11.59 0.94
CA ASN A 88 -16.08 -10.15 1.13
C ASN A 88 -14.82 -9.42 0.64
N LEU A 89 -14.93 -8.79 -0.53
CA LEU A 89 -13.80 -8.14 -1.18
C LEU A 89 -13.29 -6.93 -0.38
N ILE A 90 -14.21 -6.17 0.24
CA ILE A 90 -13.86 -5.02 1.09
C ILE A 90 -13.03 -5.48 2.29
N GLN A 91 -13.41 -6.59 2.92
CA GLN A 91 -12.66 -7.16 4.02
C GLN A 91 -11.28 -7.64 3.58
N ALA A 92 -11.18 -8.32 2.44
CA ALA A 92 -9.90 -8.81 1.91
C ALA A 92 -8.92 -7.65 1.65
N VAL A 93 -9.38 -6.59 0.99
CA VAL A 93 -8.57 -5.38 0.72
C VAL A 93 -8.12 -4.72 2.02
N ASN A 94 -9.02 -4.59 3.01
CA ASN A 94 -8.67 -3.97 4.27
C ASN A 94 -7.71 -4.82 5.12
N ILE A 95 -7.75 -6.15 5.02
CA ILE A 95 -6.77 -7.02 5.67
C ILE A 95 -5.39 -6.78 5.06
N ILE A 96 -5.26 -6.82 3.73
CA ILE A 96 -4.00 -6.58 3.04
C ILE A 96 -3.47 -5.18 3.37
N GLY A 97 -4.33 -4.16 3.28
CA GLY A 97 -3.99 -2.79 3.65
C GLY A 97 -3.50 -2.69 5.10
N SER A 98 -4.18 -3.37 6.03
CA SER A 98 -3.81 -3.31 7.45
C SER A 98 -2.48 -3.95 7.81
N LEU A 99 -1.97 -4.87 6.97
CA LEU A 99 -0.64 -5.44 7.14
C LEU A 99 0.45 -4.40 6.82
N PHE A 100 0.30 -3.65 5.74
CA PHE A 100 1.36 -2.77 5.22
C PHE A 100 1.22 -1.29 5.60
N TYR A 101 -0.02 -0.77 5.66
CA TYR A 101 -0.26 0.67 5.85
C TYR A 101 0.27 1.18 7.19
N GLY A 102 0.18 0.35 8.24
CA GLY A 102 0.73 0.69 9.56
C GLY A 102 2.23 0.96 9.52
N ALA A 103 3.00 0.07 8.88
CA ALA A 103 4.45 0.23 8.77
C ALA A 103 4.83 1.46 7.93
N ILE A 104 4.17 1.66 6.79
CA ILE A 104 4.39 2.84 5.92
C ILE A 104 4.09 4.14 6.68
N LEU A 105 2.97 4.19 7.40
CA LEU A 105 2.62 5.34 8.24
C LEU A 105 3.70 5.60 9.30
N GLY A 106 4.18 4.54 9.97
CA GLY A 106 5.25 4.63 10.95
C GLY A 106 6.54 5.25 10.37
N VAL A 107 6.93 4.85 9.16
CA VAL A 107 8.08 5.43 8.46
C VAL A 107 7.90 6.93 8.23
N PHE A 108 6.73 7.35 7.74
CA PHE A 108 6.43 8.77 7.53
C PHE A 108 6.42 9.57 8.84
N VAL A 109 5.83 9.03 9.91
CA VAL A 109 5.81 9.69 11.21
C VAL A 109 7.24 9.89 11.74
N VAL A 110 8.09 8.87 11.65
CA VAL A 110 9.50 9.00 12.03
C VAL A 110 10.21 10.05 11.18
N ALA A 111 10.00 10.04 9.87
CA ALA A 111 10.63 10.98 8.94
C ALA A 111 10.22 12.45 9.21
N PHE A 112 8.95 12.73 9.54
CA PHE A 112 8.47 14.09 9.78
C PHE A 112 8.74 14.59 11.20
N PHE A 113 8.52 13.75 12.22
CA PHE A 113 8.54 14.17 13.63
C PHE A 113 9.84 13.82 14.37
N LEU A 114 10.55 12.76 13.97
CA LEU A 114 11.75 12.26 14.63
C LEU A 114 12.99 12.46 13.75
N LYS A 115 13.27 13.71 13.39
CA LYS A 115 14.34 14.08 12.44
C LYS A 115 15.76 13.65 12.85
N TRP A 116 15.98 13.28 14.11
CA TRP A 116 17.25 12.75 14.60
C TRP A 116 17.48 11.27 14.25
N VAL A 117 16.44 10.55 13.81
CA VAL A 117 16.55 9.14 13.45
C VAL A 117 17.09 9.00 12.03
N GLN A 118 18.17 8.24 11.87
CA GLN A 118 18.81 8.03 10.58
C GLN A 118 18.04 7.01 9.73
N GLY A 119 18.09 7.16 8.41
CA GLY A 119 17.39 6.27 7.48
C GLY A 119 17.73 4.78 7.62
N ARG A 120 18.96 4.46 8.07
CA ARG A 120 19.36 3.07 8.38
C ARG A 120 18.56 2.49 9.55
N ALA A 121 18.35 3.26 10.62
CA ALA A 121 17.52 2.86 11.77
C ALA A 121 16.06 2.64 11.34
N VAL A 122 15.51 3.57 10.54
CA VAL A 122 14.14 3.45 10.02
C VAL A 122 13.97 2.21 9.15
N PHE A 123 14.93 1.92 8.26
CA PHE A 123 14.87 0.76 7.37
C PHE A 123 14.80 -0.56 8.15
N TRP A 124 15.71 -0.76 9.10
CA TRP A 124 15.72 -1.98 9.92
C TRP A 124 14.52 -2.06 10.87
N ALA A 125 14.09 -0.93 11.44
CA ALA A 125 12.87 -0.86 12.25
C ALA A 125 11.63 -1.28 11.46
N THR A 126 11.53 -0.85 10.20
CA THR A 126 10.42 -1.20 9.31
C THR A 126 10.38 -2.69 9.02
N ILE A 127 11.52 -3.30 8.69
CA ILE A 127 11.60 -4.76 8.45
C ILE A 127 11.19 -5.55 9.70
N ILE A 128 11.71 -5.18 10.87
CA ILE A 128 11.40 -5.88 12.13
C ILE A 128 9.92 -5.71 12.50
N ALA A 129 9.39 -4.50 12.37
CA ALA A 129 7.98 -4.22 12.62
C ALA A 129 7.07 -5.01 11.67
N GLU A 130 7.40 -5.06 10.39
CA GLU A 130 6.63 -5.81 9.38
C GLU A 130 6.58 -7.31 9.68
N ILE A 131 7.73 -7.90 10.04
CA ILE A 131 7.79 -9.31 10.45
C ILE A 131 6.91 -9.56 11.69
N LEU A 132 6.92 -8.65 12.67
CA LEU A 132 6.09 -8.78 13.86
C LEU A 132 4.61 -8.62 13.57
N VAL A 133 4.22 -7.66 12.71
CA VAL A 133 2.82 -7.51 12.26
C VAL A 133 2.34 -8.79 11.57
N MET A 134 3.17 -9.38 10.70
CA MET A 134 2.87 -10.66 10.05
C MET A 134 2.71 -11.79 11.06
N VAL A 135 3.57 -11.88 12.08
CA VAL A 135 3.44 -12.88 13.16
C VAL A 135 2.16 -12.67 13.96
N ILE A 136 1.84 -11.43 14.34
CA ILE A 136 0.61 -11.10 15.08
C ILE A 136 -0.63 -11.47 14.26
N PHE A 137 -0.63 -11.19 12.95
CA PHE A 137 -1.71 -11.56 12.06
C PHE A 137 -1.90 -13.08 12.00
N VAL A 138 -0.82 -13.84 11.85
CA VAL A 138 -0.85 -15.31 11.84
C VAL A 138 -1.37 -15.86 13.17
N LEU A 139 -0.83 -15.39 14.30
CA LEU A 139 -1.30 -15.79 15.63
C LEU A 139 -2.78 -15.47 15.85
N SER A 140 -3.23 -14.33 15.33
CA SER A 140 -4.64 -13.97 15.40
C SER A 140 -5.52 -14.85 14.53
N ARG A 141 -5.03 -15.22 13.33
CA ARG A 141 -5.72 -16.16 12.44
C ARG A 141 -5.88 -17.55 13.04
N TYR A 142 -4.89 -18.01 13.81
CA TYR A 142 -4.91 -19.29 14.54
C TYR A 142 -5.59 -19.22 15.92
N LYS A 143 -6.23 -18.09 16.26
CA LYS A 143 -6.97 -17.86 17.51
C LYS A 143 -6.13 -17.95 18.78
N TYR A 144 -4.82 -17.74 18.69
CA TYR A 144 -3.99 -17.55 19.89
C TYR A 144 -4.18 -16.16 20.50
N ILE A 145 -4.54 -15.17 19.67
CA ILE A 145 -4.72 -13.77 20.07
C ILE A 145 -5.95 -13.20 19.34
N GLU A 146 -6.86 -12.55 20.04
CA GLU A 146 -8.02 -11.90 19.42
C GLU A 146 -7.74 -10.41 19.17
N ILE A 147 -7.16 -10.10 17.99
CA ILE A 147 -6.94 -8.73 17.54
C ILE A 147 -7.66 -8.54 16.21
N ALA A 148 -8.53 -7.54 16.13
CA ALA A 148 -9.15 -7.18 14.85
C ALA A 148 -8.09 -6.62 13.90
N TYR A 149 -8.12 -7.03 12.63
CA TYR A 149 -7.09 -6.70 11.64
C TYR A 149 -6.81 -5.19 11.51
N LEU A 150 -7.81 -4.32 11.75
CA LEU A 150 -7.64 -2.87 11.71
C LEU A 150 -6.63 -2.34 12.74
N TRP A 151 -6.49 -3.01 13.88
CA TRP A 151 -5.51 -2.63 14.91
C TRP A 151 -4.07 -2.85 14.46
N LEU A 152 -3.83 -3.69 13.46
CA LEU A 152 -2.50 -3.90 12.90
C LEU A 152 -1.92 -2.60 12.32
N ASN A 153 -2.77 -1.68 11.85
CA ASN A 153 -2.33 -0.35 11.41
C ASN A 153 -1.66 0.44 12.55
N LEU A 154 -2.33 0.50 13.70
CA LEU A 154 -1.84 1.23 14.86
C LEU A 154 -0.60 0.53 15.44
N ILE A 155 -0.66 -0.79 15.58
CA ILE A 155 0.44 -1.61 16.11
C ILE A 155 1.67 -1.46 15.21
N GLY A 156 1.52 -1.61 13.89
CA GLY A 156 2.62 -1.46 12.93
C GLY A 156 3.28 -0.09 13.02
N CYS A 157 2.48 0.98 13.08
CA CYS A 157 3.00 2.34 13.22
C CYS A 157 3.82 2.52 14.51
N ILE A 158 3.28 2.06 15.64
CA ILE A 158 3.96 2.13 16.94
C ILE A 158 5.24 1.30 16.94
N LEU A 159 5.21 0.09 16.40
CA LEU A 159 6.38 -0.79 16.32
C LEU A 159 7.51 -0.14 15.51
N VAL A 160 7.20 0.46 14.36
CA VAL A 160 8.20 1.17 13.56
C VAL A 160 8.82 2.31 14.35
N MET A 161 8.01 3.16 15.00
CA MET A 161 8.52 4.27 15.82
C MET A 161 9.41 3.78 16.96
N LEU A 162 8.98 2.76 17.70
CA LEU A 162 9.72 2.22 18.85
C LEU A 162 11.05 1.62 18.41
N PHE A 163 11.04 0.73 17.41
CA PHE A 163 12.29 0.12 16.93
C PHE A 163 13.22 1.15 16.29
N ALA A 164 12.68 2.16 15.62
CA ALA A 164 13.51 3.20 15.02
C ALA A 164 14.25 4.01 16.10
N ILE A 165 13.57 4.36 17.20
CA ILE A 165 14.19 5.06 18.34
C ILE A 165 15.22 4.15 19.04
N ILE A 166 14.89 2.89 19.29
CA ILE A 166 15.78 1.92 19.96
C ILE A 166 17.04 1.69 19.13
N LEU A 167 16.90 1.38 17.84
CA LEU A 167 18.02 1.15 16.94
C LEU A 167 18.88 2.40 16.76
N GLN A 168 18.26 3.58 16.68
CA GLN A 168 19.00 4.83 16.64
C GLN A 168 19.81 5.04 17.92
N GLY A 169 19.23 4.77 19.10
CA GLY A 169 19.95 4.87 20.38
C GLY A 169 21.12 3.90 20.48
N LEU A 170 20.99 2.70 19.92
CA LEU A 170 22.07 1.69 19.88
C LEU A 170 23.17 2.03 18.86
N TRP A 171 22.83 2.73 17.78
CA TRP A 171 23.78 3.10 16.71
C TRP A 171 24.34 4.51 16.81
N SER A 172 23.71 5.40 17.57
CA SER A 172 24.36 6.60 18.07
C SER A 172 25.45 6.17 19.05
N LYS A 173 26.66 5.93 18.52
CA LYS A 173 27.86 5.99 19.35
C LYS A 173 27.81 7.33 20.11
N PRO A 174 28.12 7.36 21.42
CA PRO A 174 28.38 8.63 22.07
C PRO A 174 29.52 9.29 21.29
N ASP A 175 29.30 10.50 20.76
CA ASP A 175 30.36 11.25 20.11
C ASP A 175 31.55 11.35 21.08
N PRO A 176 32.73 10.79 20.74
CA PRO A 176 33.93 11.11 21.47
C PRO A 176 34.33 12.53 21.05
N VAL A 177 34.19 13.46 21.99
CA VAL A 177 35.02 14.66 22.14
C VAL A 177 34.77 15.77 21.11
N ALA A 178 34.05 16.81 21.54
CA ALA A 178 34.46 18.18 21.20
C ALA A 178 35.59 18.56 22.17
N GLN A 179 36.81 18.61 21.64
CA GLN A 179 38.00 19.21 22.24
C GLN A 179 37.98 20.71 22.00
#